data_AF-A0A251WBT6-F1
#
_entry.id   AF-A0A251WBT6-F1
#
_cell.length_a   1.000
_cell.length_b   1.000
_cell.length_c   1.000
_cell.angle_alpha   90.00
_cell.angle_beta   90.00
_cell.angle_gamma   90.00
#
_symmetry.space_group_name_H-M   'P 1'
#
loop_
_entity.id
_entity.type
_entity.pdbx_description
1 polymer ?
#
loop_
_entity_poly.entity_id
_entity_poly.type
_entity_poly.pdbx_seq_one_letter_code
_entity_poly.pdbx_strand_id
1 'polypeptide(L)'
;MREAGFTTLVISQRLGISPRTLQRHFARHGTVKGCATAAMLREARDELIGAAANDEAVRQEITTMILDDLAHARHLRQIMVDASAAMTANSLSDAVLVMRAAAAYSTALKNTSDLIRNAGLSGQAEGEHLPELVVTELTIEDVKRMTEGLMVDAN
;
A
#
# COMPACT_ATOMS: atom_id res chain seq x y z
N MET A 1 17.66 18.34 -1.65
CA MET A 1 16.24 18.02 -1.36
C MET A 1 15.56 17.20 -2.47
N ARG A 2 15.40 17.73 -3.70
CA ARG A 2 14.70 16.99 -4.78
C ARG A 2 15.36 15.66 -5.14
N GLU A 3 16.68 15.67 -5.33
CA GLU A 3 17.48 14.46 -5.57
C GLU A 3 17.48 13.49 -4.39
N ALA A 4 17.28 14.00 -3.18
CA ALA A 4 17.15 13.21 -1.95
C ALA A 4 15.74 12.60 -1.76
N GLY A 5 14.85 12.74 -2.74
CA GLY A 5 13.55 12.06 -2.76
C GLY A 5 12.35 12.91 -2.33
N PHE A 6 12.57 14.14 -1.82
CA PHE A 6 11.48 15.03 -1.44
C PHE A 6 10.59 15.42 -2.64
N THR A 7 9.27 15.47 -2.43
CA THR A 7 8.35 15.95 -3.45
C THR A 7 8.47 17.46 -3.64
N THR A 8 8.11 17.96 -4.82
CA THR A 8 8.14 19.41 -5.10
C THR A 8 7.26 20.20 -4.13
N LEU A 9 6.16 19.61 -3.68
CA LEU A 9 5.24 20.24 -2.73
C LEU A 9 5.88 20.39 -1.34
N VAL A 10 6.55 19.36 -0.83
CA VAL A 10 7.26 19.45 0.46
C VAL A 10 8.39 20.48 0.39
N ILE A 11 9.14 20.52 -0.72
CA ILE A 11 10.19 21.54 -0.92
C ILE A 11 9.58 22.95 -1.00
N SER A 12 8.43 23.08 -1.67
CA SER A 12 7.69 24.34 -1.77
C SER A 12 7.27 24.87 -0.40
N GLN A 13 6.70 24.00 0.43
CA GLN A 13 6.28 24.35 1.79
C GLN A 13 7.47 24.70 2.69
N ARG A 14 8.57 23.92 2.64
CA ARG A 14 9.78 24.19 3.44
C ARG A 14 10.50 25.48 3.04
N LEU A 15 10.52 25.83 1.75
CA LEU A 15 11.26 26.98 1.24
C LEU A 15 10.41 28.24 1.01
N GLY A 16 9.07 28.14 1.12
CA GLY A 16 8.16 29.24 0.78
C GLY A 16 8.17 29.63 -0.70
N ILE A 17 8.65 28.75 -1.59
CA ILE A 17 8.79 29.00 -3.02
C ILE A 17 7.67 28.28 -3.77
N SER A 18 7.03 28.95 -4.74
CA SER A 18 5.96 28.31 -5.51
C SER A 18 6.41 27.03 -6.23
N PRO A 19 5.55 26.00 -6.36
CA PRO A 19 5.89 24.76 -7.07
C PRO A 19 6.32 25.01 -8.52
N ARG A 20 5.74 26.01 -9.18
CA ARG A 20 6.08 26.39 -10.56
C ARG A 20 7.49 26.99 -10.67
N THR A 21 7.88 27.80 -9.70
CA THR A 21 9.25 28.35 -9.62
C THR A 21 10.26 27.21 -9.38
N LEU A 22 9.95 26.28 -8.49
CA LEU A 22 10.79 25.10 -8.25
C LEU A 22 10.91 24.18 -9.47
N GLN A 23 9.81 23.91 -10.18
CA GLN A 23 9.83 23.11 -11.41
C GLN A 23 10.72 23.73 -12.48
N ARG A 24 10.62 25.05 -12.69
CA ARG A 24 11.50 25.77 -13.64
C ARG A 24 12.97 25.69 -13.22
N HIS A 25 13.24 25.78 -11.92
CA HIS A 25 14.59 25.64 -11.37
C HIS A 25 15.13 24.21 -11.61
N PHE A 26 14.36 23.17 -11.28
CA PHE A 26 14.76 21.78 -11.53
C PHE A 26 15.00 21.48 -13.01
N ALA A 27 14.11 21.97 -13.90
CA ALA A 27 14.26 21.80 -15.34
C ALA A 27 15.53 22.49 -15.88
N ARG A 28 15.88 23.67 -15.35
CA ARG A 28 17.09 24.40 -15.73
C ARG A 28 18.38 23.69 -15.30
N HIS A 29 18.34 22.96 -14.18
CA HIS A 29 19.51 22.33 -13.58
C HIS A 29 19.55 20.79 -13.74
N GLY A 30 18.60 20.21 -14.48
CA GLY A 30 18.55 18.75 -14.70
C GLY A 30 18.29 17.94 -13.43
N THR A 31 17.77 18.56 -12.37
CA THR A 31 17.58 17.92 -11.07
C THR A 31 16.39 16.95 -11.10
N VAL A 32 16.66 15.65 -11.01
CA VAL A 32 15.65 14.59 -11.03
C VAL A 32 15.42 14.03 -9.62
N LYS A 33 14.20 13.56 -9.34
CA LYS A 33 13.86 12.96 -8.03
C LYS A 33 14.65 11.66 -7.86
N GLY A 34 15.34 11.50 -6.73
CA GLY A 34 15.98 10.22 -6.37
C GLY A 34 17.29 9.91 -7.09
N CYS A 35 17.94 10.88 -7.73
CA CYS A 35 19.25 10.69 -8.37
C CYS A 35 20.45 10.91 -7.44
N ALA A 36 20.22 11.16 -6.15
CA ALA A 36 21.31 11.28 -5.17
C ALA A 36 22.01 9.93 -4.93
N THR A 37 23.17 9.96 -4.28
CA THR A 37 23.86 8.75 -3.83
C THR A 37 22.99 7.97 -2.83
N ALA A 38 23.12 6.64 -2.80
CA ALA A 38 22.34 5.78 -1.89
C ALA A 38 22.46 6.18 -0.41
N ALA A 39 23.60 6.76 -0.01
CA ALA A 39 23.80 7.30 1.33
C ALA A 39 22.89 8.50 1.63
N MET A 40 22.82 9.48 0.70
CA MET A 40 21.95 10.65 0.84
C MET A 40 20.46 10.30 0.77
N LEU A 41 20.08 9.29 -0.03
CA LEU A 41 18.70 8.78 -0.08
C LEU A 41 18.29 8.13 1.24
N ARG A 42 19.18 7.35 1.87
CA ARG A 42 18.91 6.75 3.18
C ARG A 42 18.78 7.82 4.26
N GLU A 43 19.72 8.75 4.33
CA GLU A 43 19.68 9.85 5.30
C GLU A 43 18.40 10.69 5.17
N ALA A 44 18.02 11.06 3.95
CA ALA A 44 16.78 11.80 3.72
C ALA A 44 15.51 10.99 4.04
N ARG A 45 15.53 9.67 3.79
CA ARG A 45 14.42 8.78 4.17
C ARG A 45 14.32 8.66 5.68
N ASP A 46 15.44 8.48 6.36
CA ASP A 46 15.51 8.31 7.81
C ASP A 46 15.18 9.62 8.54
N GLU A 47 15.54 10.79 7.99
CA GLU A 47 15.06 12.10 8.45
C GLU A 47 13.53 12.21 8.34
N LEU A 48 12.96 11.76 7.22
CA LEU A 48 11.52 11.87 6.94
C LEU A 48 10.70 10.89 7.81
N ILE A 49 11.20 9.66 7.99
CA ILE A 49 10.61 8.67 8.90
C ILE A 49 10.79 9.12 10.35
N GLY A 50 11.97 9.62 10.72
CA GLY A 50 12.26 10.10 12.07
C GLY A 50 11.39 11.29 12.47
N ALA A 51 11.13 12.22 11.54
CA ALA A 51 10.19 13.30 11.75
C ALA A 51 8.74 12.79 11.91
N ALA A 52 8.32 11.81 11.11
CA ALA A 52 6.98 11.24 11.21
C ALA A 52 6.75 10.37 12.47
N ALA A 53 7.78 9.69 12.96
CA ALA A 53 7.70 8.80 14.11
C ALA A 53 7.76 9.54 15.46
N ASN A 54 8.61 10.58 15.55
CA ASN A 54 8.90 11.27 16.81
C ASN A 54 8.04 12.53 17.05
N ASP A 55 7.28 12.99 16.04
CA ASP A 55 6.39 14.14 16.17
C ASP A 55 4.95 13.68 16.38
N GLU A 56 4.42 13.92 17.58
CA GLU A 56 3.04 13.57 17.96
C GLU A 56 2.01 14.23 17.03
N ALA A 57 2.25 15.46 16.58
CA ALA A 57 1.33 16.16 15.70
C ALA A 57 1.29 15.50 14.31
N VAL A 58 2.43 15.03 13.82
CA VAL A 58 2.50 14.30 12.55
C VAL A 58 1.82 12.93 12.67
N ARG A 59 2.01 12.22 13.78
CA ARG A 59 1.34 10.94 14.03
C ARG A 59 -0.18 11.10 14.13
N GLN A 60 -0.64 12.15 14.80
CA GLN A 60 -2.07 12.48 14.91
C GLN A 60 -2.65 12.82 13.53
N GLU A 61 -1.94 13.58 12.71
CA GLU A 61 -2.37 13.91 11.34
C GLU A 61 -2.46 12.67 10.45
N ILE A 62 -1.43 11.80 10.47
CA ILE A 62 -1.43 10.54 9.73
C ILE A 62 -2.60 9.65 10.17
N THR A 63 -2.82 9.54 11.49
CA THR A 63 -3.92 8.74 12.06
C THR A 63 -5.27 9.30 11.61
N THR A 64 -5.44 10.62 11.65
CA THR A 64 -6.67 11.29 11.20
C THR A 64 -6.93 11.02 9.73
N MET A 65 -5.90 11.12 8.89
CA MET A 65 -5.99 10.84 7.45
C MET A 65 -6.37 9.38 7.18
N ILE A 66 -5.77 8.42 7.89
CA ILE A 66 -6.11 6.99 7.78
C ILE A 66 -7.57 6.73 8.19
N LEU A 67 -8.03 7.34 9.29
CA LEU A 67 -9.41 7.19 9.77
C LEU A 67 -10.41 7.75 8.76
N ASP A 68 -10.10 8.90 8.16
CA ASP A 68 -10.93 9.53 7.13
C ASP A 68 -11.00 8.68 5.86
N ASP A 69 -9.86 8.20 5.37
CA ASP A 69 -9.81 7.31 4.20
C ASP A 69 -10.60 6.01 4.45
N LEU A 70 -10.57 5.47 5.68
CA LEU A 70 -11.35 4.30 6.06
C LEU A 70 -12.85 4.58 6.09
N ALA A 71 -13.25 5.74 6.62
CA ALA A 71 -14.65 6.17 6.63
C ALA A 71 -15.17 6.32 5.19
N HIS A 72 -14.39 6.95 4.31
CA HIS A 72 -14.71 7.07 2.89
C HIS A 72 -14.78 5.72 2.18
N ALA A 73 -13.84 4.81 2.43
CA ALA A 73 -13.86 3.47 1.85
C ALA A 73 -15.12 2.69 2.25
N ARG A 74 -15.54 2.77 3.52
CA ARG A 74 -16.79 2.15 4.02
C ARG A 74 -18.02 2.76 3.36
N HIS A 75 -18.11 4.09 3.33
CA HIS A 75 -19.22 4.79 2.72
C HIS A 75 -19.37 4.46 1.23
N LEU A 76 -18.26 4.46 0.49
CA LEU A 76 -18.24 4.12 -0.92
C LEU A 76 -18.68 2.67 -1.18
N ARG A 77 -18.25 1.73 -0.33
CA ARG A 77 -18.71 0.33 -0.40
C ARG A 77 -20.21 0.20 -0.12
N GLN A 78 -20.77 0.98 0.79
CA GLN A 78 -22.22 0.97 1.04
C GLN A 78 -22.99 1.46 -0.19
N ILE A 79 -22.61 2.60 -0.76
CA ILE A 79 -23.22 3.12 -2.00
C ILE A 79 -23.16 2.08 -3.11
N MET A 80 -22.02 1.41 -3.25
CA MET A 80 -21.82 0.37 -4.24
C MET A 80 -22.78 -0.80 -4.02
N VAL A 81 -22.93 -1.29 -2.78
CA VAL A 81 -23.89 -2.36 -2.45
C VAL A 81 -25.31 -1.95 -2.84
N ASP A 82 -25.73 -0.75 -2.45
CA ASP A 82 -27.06 -0.23 -2.76
C ASP A 82 -27.27 -0.11 -4.28
N ALA A 83 -26.27 0.39 -5.02
CA ALA A 83 -26.31 0.48 -6.47
C ALA A 83 -26.36 -0.89 -7.14
N SER A 84 -25.62 -1.88 -6.62
CA SER A 84 -25.58 -3.23 -7.18
C SER A 84 -26.90 -3.99 -7.03
N ALA A 85 -27.65 -3.71 -5.96
CA ALA A 85 -29.01 -4.24 -5.80
C ALA A 85 -29.98 -3.74 -6.88
N ALA A 86 -29.72 -2.57 -7.46
CA ALA A 86 -30.52 -1.99 -8.55
C ALA A 86 -30.03 -2.38 -9.96
N MET A 87 -28.93 -3.16 -10.08
CA MET A 87 -28.38 -3.54 -11.37
C MET A 87 -29.19 -4.68 -12.01
N THR A 88 -30.12 -4.32 -12.90
CA THR A 88 -30.92 -5.27 -13.68
C THR A 88 -30.78 -4.98 -15.18
N ALA A 89 -30.71 -6.03 -16.00
CA ALA A 89 -30.66 -5.89 -17.46
C ALA A 89 -31.93 -6.47 -18.10
N ASN A 90 -32.70 -5.62 -18.78
CA ASN A 90 -33.90 -6.02 -19.52
C ASN A 90 -33.70 -5.95 -21.04
N SER A 91 -32.53 -5.49 -21.48
CA SER A 91 -32.13 -5.34 -22.87
C SER A 91 -30.62 -5.53 -23.04
N LEU A 92 -30.16 -5.68 -24.28
CA LEU A 92 -28.73 -5.77 -24.59
C LEU A 92 -27.98 -4.48 -24.20
N SER A 93 -28.59 -3.31 -24.38
CA SER A 93 -28.02 -2.04 -23.94
C SER A 93 -27.88 -1.96 -22.42
N ASP A 94 -28.87 -2.43 -21.68
CA ASP A 94 -28.81 -2.47 -20.21
C ASP A 94 -27.72 -3.44 -19.75
N ALA A 95 -27.60 -4.61 -20.41
CA ALA A 95 -26.56 -5.58 -20.10
C ALA A 95 -25.15 -4.98 -20.24
N VAL A 96 -24.91 -4.16 -21.28
CA VAL A 96 -23.63 -3.45 -21.44
C VAL A 96 -23.39 -2.46 -20.29
N LEU A 97 -24.42 -1.72 -19.86
CA LEU A 97 -24.31 -0.78 -18.74
C LEU A 97 -24.07 -1.51 -17.41
N VAL A 98 -24.78 -2.61 -17.16
CA VAL A 98 -24.60 -3.47 -15.99
C VAL A 98 -23.18 -4.04 -15.95
N MET A 99 -22.66 -4.54 -17.07
CA MET A 99 -21.29 -5.07 -17.13
C MET A 99 -20.23 -3.98 -16.89
N ARG A 100 -20.44 -2.77 -17.42
CA ARG A 100 -19.56 -1.61 -17.13
C ARG A 100 -19.60 -1.22 -15.67
N ALA A 101 -20.79 -1.15 -15.08
CA ALA A 101 -20.97 -0.86 -13.67
C ALA A 101 -20.31 -1.94 -12.78
N ALA A 102 -20.40 -3.23 -13.16
CA ALA A 102 -19.77 -4.33 -12.44
C ALA A 102 -18.23 -4.26 -12.50
N ALA A 103 -17.67 -3.89 -13.65
CA ALA A 103 -16.23 -3.67 -13.79
C ALA A 103 -15.74 -2.48 -12.93
N ALA A 104 -16.49 -1.39 -12.92
CA ALA A 104 -16.22 -0.23 -12.07
C ALA A 104 -16.31 -0.61 -10.57
N TYR A 105 -17.33 -1.38 -10.20
CA TYR A 105 -17.51 -1.91 -8.85
C TYR A 105 -16.29 -2.74 -8.41
N SER A 106 -15.86 -3.70 -9.24
CA SER A 106 -14.71 -4.55 -8.96
C SER A 106 -13.43 -3.73 -8.74
N THR A 107 -13.21 -2.72 -9.57
CA THR A 107 -12.05 -1.81 -9.46
C THR A 107 -12.09 -1.01 -8.16
N ALA A 108 -13.25 -0.44 -7.81
CA ALA A 108 -13.42 0.30 -6.58
C ALA A 108 -13.25 -0.59 -5.33
N LEU A 109 -13.75 -1.83 -5.37
CA LEU A 109 -13.58 -2.81 -4.30
C LEU A 109 -12.10 -3.18 -4.10
N LYS A 110 -11.36 -3.38 -5.20
CA LYS A 110 -9.92 -3.62 -5.15
C LYS A 110 -9.19 -2.44 -4.52
N ASN A 111 -9.39 -1.23 -5.06
CA ASN A 111 -8.69 -0.02 -4.60
C ASN A 111 -8.94 0.25 -3.10
N THR A 112 -10.19 0.11 -2.64
CA THR A 112 -10.51 0.26 -1.22
C THR A 112 -9.91 -0.85 -0.35
N SER A 113 -9.74 -2.07 -0.89
CA SER A 113 -9.09 -3.17 -0.17
C SER A 113 -7.58 -2.95 -0.05
N ASP A 114 -6.94 -2.49 -1.13
CA ASP A 114 -5.52 -2.16 -1.15
C ASP A 114 -5.22 -1.00 -0.20
N LEU A 115 -6.10 0.01 -0.13
CA LEU A 115 -6.01 1.09 0.85
C LEU A 115 -6.05 0.55 2.28
N ILE A 116 -7.05 -0.25 2.63
CA ILE A 116 -7.20 -0.82 3.99
C ILE A 116 -5.97 -1.68 4.36
N ARG A 117 -5.42 -2.42 3.39
CA ARG A 117 -4.20 -3.21 3.61
C ARG A 117 -2.98 -2.34 3.88
N ASN A 118 -2.78 -1.32 3.05
CA ASN A 118 -1.63 -0.42 3.13
C ASN A 118 -1.69 0.52 4.34
N ALA A 119 -2.89 0.78 4.87
CA ALA A 119 -3.08 1.53 6.12
C ALA A 119 -2.58 0.78 7.38
N GLY A 120 -2.04 -0.44 7.25
CA GLY A 120 -1.48 -1.21 8.36
C GLY A 120 -2.53 -1.89 9.26
N LEU A 121 -3.82 -1.75 8.95
CA LEU A 121 -4.92 -2.37 9.69
C LEU A 121 -5.11 -3.85 9.36
N SER A 122 -4.60 -4.31 8.21
CA SER A 122 -4.48 -5.74 7.92
C SER A 122 -3.25 -6.29 8.63
N GLY A 123 -3.40 -6.55 9.93
CA GLY A 123 -2.52 -7.39 10.73
C GLY A 123 -1.03 -7.27 10.43
N GLN A 124 -0.39 -6.19 10.89
CA GLN A 124 0.85 -6.45 11.59
C GLN A 124 0.44 -7.07 12.93
N ALA A 125 0.27 -8.40 12.94
CA ALA A 125 0.39 -9.13 14.18
C ALA A 125 1.74 -8.72 14.76
N GLU A 126 1.73 -8.00 15.87
CA GLU A 126 2.92 -7.73 16.64
C GLU A 126 3.56 -9.08 16.98
N GLY A 127 4.66 -9.41 16.32
CA GLY A 127 5.69 -10.30 16.84
C GLY A 127 5.28 -11.70 17.31
N GLU A 128 4.35 -12.40 16.67
CA GLU A 128 4.38 -13.87 16.78
C GLU A 128 5.48 -14.39 15.85
N HIS A 129 6.49 -15.01 16.45
CA HIS A 129 7.60 -15.71 15.79
C HIS A 129 7.11 -16.37 14.49
N LEU A 130 7.39 -15.73 13.34
CA LEU A 130 7.19 -16.39 12.06
C LEU A 130 8.13 -17.60 12.05
N PRO A 131 7.62 -18.83 11.83
CA PRO A 131 8.48 -20.00 11.77
C PRO A 131 9.50 -19.81 10.65
N GLU A 132 10.77 -20.08 10.96
CA GLU A 132 11.82 -20.04 9.95
C GLU A 132 11.53 -21.08 8.88
N LEU A 133 11.41 -20.62 7.63
CA LEU A 133 11.29 -21.52 6.48
C LEU A 133 12.67 -22.13 6.20
N VAL A 134 12.93 -23.31 6.76
CA VAL A 134 14.16 -24.07 6.48
C VAL A 134 13.94 -24.93 5.25
N VAL A 135 14.38 -24.44 4.08
CA VAL A 135 14.40 -25.23 2.84
C VAL A 135 15.65 -26.10 2.85
N THR A 136 15.49 -27.41 3.07
CA THR A 136 16.58 -28.39 3.01
C THR A 136 16.35 -29.34 1.84
N GLU A 137 17.39 -29.66 1.09
CA GLU A 137 17.34 -30.71 0.07
C GLU A 137 17.24 -32.07 0.74
N LEU A 138 16.13 -32.78 0.50
CA LEU A 138 15.91 -34.12 1.06
C LEU A 138 16.64 -35.16 0.22
N THR A 139 17.42 -36.02 0.89
CA THR A 139 18.00 -37.20 0.26
C THR A 139 16.96 -38.33 0.17
N ILE A 140 17.23 -39.35 -0.66
CA ILE A 140 16.33 -40.51 -0.82
C ILE A 140 16.15 -41.25 0.52
N GLU A 141 17.19 -41.34 1.34
CA GLU A 141 17.12 -41.86 2.71
C GLU A 141 16.20 -41.03 3.62
N ASP A 142 16.21 -39.70 3.53
CA ASP A 142 15.36 -38.84 4.36
C ASP A 142 13.88 -38.98 4.01
N VAL A 143 13.56 -39.15 2.72
CA VAL A 143 12.20 -39.41 2.24
C VAL A 143 11.68 -40.76 2.77
N LYS A 144 12.49 -41.82 2.75
CA LYS A 144 12.12 -43.12 3.33
C LYS A 144 11.83 -43.01 4.83
N ARG A 145 12.69 -42.32 5.57
CA ARG A 145 12.56 -42.14 7.03
C ARG A 145 11.29 -41.39 7.42
N MET A 146 10.90 -40.38 6.64
CA MET A 146 9.64 -39.64 6.84
C MET A 146 8.42 -40.52 6.55
N THR A 147 8.49 -41.36 5.53
CA THR A 147 7.38 -42.24 5.14
C THR A 147 7.19 -43.39 6.15
N GLU A 148 8.28 -43.91 6.72
CA GLU A 148 8.25 -44.96 7.75
C GLU A 148 7.82 -44.42 9.13
N GLY A 149 8.21 -43.19 9.49
CA GLY A 149 7.79 -42.54 10.74
C GLY A 149 6.29 -42.21 10.80
N LEU A 150 5.68 -41.85 9.66
CA LEU A 150 4.24 -41.57 9.55
C LEU A 150 3.34 -42.81 9.72
N MET A 151 3.90 -44.03 9.65
CA MET A 151 3.13 -45.27 9.88
C MET A 151 3.04 -45.68 11.36
N VAL A 152 3.81 -45.05 12.26
CA VAL A 152 3.79 -45.39 13.70
C VAL A 152 2.69 -44.65 14.46
N ASP A 153 2.25 -43.48 13.97
CA ASP A 153 1.19 -42.66 14.60
C ASP A 153 -0.22 -42.92 14.03
N ALA A 154 -0.39 -43.97 13.22
CA ALA A 154 -1.66 -44.32 12.59
C ALA A 154 -2.25 -45.66 13.09
N ASN A 155 -1.98 -46.05 14.35
CA ASN A 155 -2.61 -47.21 14.99
C ASN A 155 -3.05 -46.93 16.43
#